data_AF-A0A3A9BHR5-F1
#
_entry.id   AF-A0A3A9BHR5-F1
#
_cell.length_a   1.000
_cell.length_b   1.000
_cell.length_c   1.000
_cell.angle_alpha   90.00
_cell.angle_beta   90.00
_cell.angle_gamma   90.00
#
_symmetry.space_group_name_H-M   'P 1'
#
loop_
_entity.id
_entity.type
_entity.pdbx_description
1 polymer ?
#
loop_
_entity_poly.entity_id
_entity_poly.type
_entity_poly.pdbx_seq_one_letter_code
_entity_poly.pdbx_strand_id
1 'polypeptide(L)'
;MKKRIPFFSSFLITGIFTAALSFTVFAAPVTEENAKSIALEHAGVKSEDVSFVLAEQEYEDGNLIFNVEFITKSNDKYDYEILVDSGVVLAADFEKKTIPAADKNAKGISLEQAQDLALKNAGLEANQVTFLKQKTDWDDGRLIYEIEFYTNAYQKYDYDVDSQTGQIIAWDFDNDSVYAKQDASYQNQQGKSQKTSKQQTESSSETNRSISLEDAKASALKHANLKNNQVTWGRVYKEYDDGRLIYKGEFYHNMLEYEFEVDAVSGAIVDWDVESVLD
;
A
#
# COMPACT_ATOMS: atom_id res chain seq x y z
N MET A 1 -29.83 32.89 49.62
CA MET A 1 -28.48 32.52 50.09
C MET A 1 -27.47 33.01 49.06
N LYS A 2 -26.72 34.07 49.38
CA LYS A 2 -25.67 34.66 48.53
C LYS A 2 -24.31 34.13 49.04
N LYS A 3 -23.52 33.48 48.20
CA LYS A 3 -22.10 33.22 48.49
C LYS A 3 -21.25 34.15 47.63
N ARG A 4 -20.52 35.03 48.31
CA ARG A 4 -19.47 35.90 47.77
C ARG A 4 -18.18 35.08 47.71
N ILE A 5 -17.43 35.18 46.61
CA ILE A 5 -16.04 34.71 46.52
C ILE A 5 -15.16 35.97 46.45
N PRO A 6 -14.11 36.09 47.29
CA PRO A 6 -13.32 37.31 47.37
C PRO A 6 -12.29 37.41 46.24
N PHE A 7 -12.11 38.65 45.78
CA PHE A 7 -10.97 39.12 45.00
C PHE A 7 -9.66 38.93 45.79
N PHE A 8 -8.62 38.41 45.13
CA PHE A 8 -7.24 38.60 45.57
C PHE A 8 -6.47 39.44 44.56
N SER A 9 -5.70 40.34 45.15
CA SER A 9 -4.96 41.47 44.60
C SER A 9 -3.71 41.09 43.82
N SER A 10 -3.56 41.78 42.69
CA SER A 10 -2.34 42.27 42.06
C SER A 10 -1.03 42.10 42.84
N PHE A 11 -0.06 41.42 42.24
CA PHE A 11 1.37 41.68 42.42
C PHE A 11 1.98 42.04 41.06
N LEU A 12 2.53 43.25 40.96
CA LEU A 12 3.41 43.70 39.89
C LEU A 12 4.77 43.03 40.08
N ILE A 13 5.18 42.16 39.16
CA ILE A 13 6.57 41.71 39.07
C ILE A 13 7.24 42.52 37.96
N THR A 14 8.03 43.49 38.38
CA THR A 14 8.96 44.23 37.51
C THR A 14 10.15 43.31 37.21
N GLY A 15 10.12 42.64 36.05
CA GLY A 15 11.21 41.80 35.56
C GLY A 15 11.83 42.40 34.30
N ILE A 16 13.13 42.65 34.36
CA ILE A 16 13.98 43.22 33.30
C ILE A 16 13.83 42.41 32.00
N PHE A 17 13.42 43.06 30.91
CA PHE A 17 13.40 42.48 29.57
C PHE A 17 14.86 42.40 29.07
N THR A 18 15.56 41.33 29.41
CA THR A 18 16.78 40.93 28.72
C THR A 18 16.45 40.69 27.26
N ALA A 19 17.12 41.41 26.36
CA ALA A 19 17.06 41.19 24.92
C ALA A 19 17.35 39.72 24.61
N ALA A 20 16.31 38.96 24.27
CA ALA A 20 16.47 37.64 23.69
C ALA A 20 17.08 37.83 22.30
N LEU A 21 18.34 37.43 22.16
CA LEU A 21 18.86 37.09 20.84
C LEU A 21 18.06 35.86 20.40
N SER A 22 17.06 36.08 19.53
CA SER A 22 16.38 35.00 18.82
C SER A 22 17.38 34.32 17.90
N PHE A 23 18.04 33.28 18.40
CA PHE A 23 18.59 32.27 17.52
C PHE A 23 17.39 31.53 16.94
N THR A 24 17.15 31.69 15.64
CA THR A 24 16.27 30.80 14.89
C THR A 24 16.92 29.41 14.93
N VAL A 25 16.60 28.64 15.97
CA VAL A 25 16.74 27.19 15.91
C VAL A 25 15.71 26.76 14.87
N PHE A 26 16.17 26.50 13.65
CA PHE A 26 15.37 25.75 12.71
C PHE A 26 15.12 24.39 13.39
N ALA A 27 13.87 24.15 13.79
CA ALA A 27 13.45 22.81 14.17
C ALA A 27 13.78 21.90 12.99
N ALA A 28 14.35 20.72 13.26
CA ALA A 28 14.56 19.75 12.20
C ALA A 28 13.20 19.44 11.55
N PRO A 29 13.16 19.20 10.23
CA PRO A 29 11.95 18.78 9.55
C PRO A 29 11.31 17.58 10.27
N VAL A 30 9.99 17.57 10.31
CA VAL A 30 9.20 16.47 10.84
C VAL A 30 9.54 15.20 10.06
N THR A 31 9.61 14.07 10.76
CA THR A 31 9.74 12.74 10.16
C THR A 31 8.37 12.06 10.15
N GLU A 32 8.22 11.00 9.37
CA GLU A 32 6.99 10.19 9.33
C GLU A 32 6.52 9.76 10.74
N GLU A 33 7.43 9.25 11.58
CA GLU A 33 7.12 8.85 12.95
C GLU A 33 6.67 10.02 13.84
N ASN A 34 7.27 11.20 13.64
CA ASN A 34 6.88 12.41 14.34
C ASN A 34 5.52 12.92 13.85
N ALA A 35 5.23 12.86 12.55
CA ALA A 35 3.94 13.23 11.97
C ALA A 35 2.81 12.33 12.50
N LYS A 36 3.02 11.01 12.51
CA LYS A 36 2.11 10.05 13.15
C LYS A 36 1.84 10.39 14.61
N SER A 37 2.89 10.74 15.37
CA SER A 37 2.76 11.13 16.77
C SER A 37 1.97 12.44 16.94
N ILE A 38 2.23 13.44 16.10
CA ILE A 38 1.50 14.72 16.08
C ILE A 38 0.01 14.49 15.79
N ALA A 39 -0.32 13.68 14.78
CA ALA A 39 -1.70 13.35 14.43
C ALA A 39 -2.44 12.69 15.61
N LEU A 40 -1.84 11.68 16.24
CA LEU A 40 -2.43 10.97 17.39
C LEU A 40 -2.59 11.87 18.61
N GLU A 41 -1.58 12.70 18.92
CA GLU A 41 -1.65 13.66 20.02
C GLU A 41 -2.73 14.72 19.76
N HIS A 42 -2.79 15.27 18.55
CA HIS A 42 -3.80 16.25 18.16
C HIS A 42 -5.22 15.66 18.24
N ALA A 43 -5.40 14.41 17.82
CA ALA A 43 -6.66 13.70 17.92
C ALA A 43 -7.03 13.28 19.35
N GLY A 44 -6.08 13.31 20.29
CA GLY A 44 -6.24 12.75 21.63
C GLY A 44 -6.43 11.23 21.64
N VAL A 45 -5.96 10.55 20.58
CA VAL A 45 -6.05 9.10 20.42
C VAL A 45 -4.74 8.47 20.88
N LYS A 46 -4.82 7.44 21.72
CA LYS A 46 -3.63 6.69 22.11
C LYS A 46 -3.28 5.68 21.04
N SER A 47 -1.99 5.45 20.81
CA SER A 47 -1.51 4.42 19.87
C SER A 47 -2.05 3.02 20.16
N GLU A 48 -2.35 2.70 21.43
CA GLU A 48 -2.99 1.43 21.81
C GLU A 48 -4.42 1.27 21.28
N ASP A 49 -5.09 2.36 20.93
CA ASP A 49 -6.46 2.40 20.39
C ASP A 49 -6.47 2.52 18.86
N VAL A 50 -5.30 2.55 18.22
CA VAL A 50 -5.12 2.62 16.77
C VAL A 50 -4.99 1.20 16.20
N SER A 51 -5.77 0.90 15.17
CA SER A 51 -5.67 -0.37 14.42
C SER A 51 -4.81 -0.24 13.17
N PHE A 52 -4.71 0.97 12.60
CA PHE A 52 -3.93 1.26 11.41
C PHE A 52 -3.45 2.71 11.44
N VAL A 53 -2.22 2.96 11.01
CA VAL A 53 -1.68 4.32 10.84
C VAL A 53 -0.65 4.33 9.73
N LEU A 54 -0.83 5.26 8.79
CA LEU A 54 0.05 5.54 7.67
C LEU A 54 0.38 7.03 7.67
N ALA A 55 1.54 7.39 7.15
CA ALA A 55 1.87 8.78 6.87
C ALA A 55 2.66 8.84 5.57
N GLU A 56 2.19 9.63 4.63
CA GLU A 56 2.76 9.81 3.30
C GLU A 56 3.13 11.28 3.11
N GLN A 57 4.24 11.55 2.43
CA GLN A 57 4.71 12.92 2.24
C GLN A 57 4.20 13.45 0.90
N GLU A 58 3.52 14.58 0.91
CA GLU A 58 2.89 15.17 -0.27
C GLU A 58 3.23 16.67 -0.40
N TYR A 59 3.03 17.23 -1.60
CA TYR A 59 3.15 18.67 -1.83
C TYR A 59 1.75 19.24 -2.11
N GLU A 60 1.25 20.08 -1.21
CA GLU A 60 -0.07 20.69 -1.31
C GLU A 60 0.03 22.21 -1.13
N ASP A 61 -0.56 22.99 -2.03
CA ASP A 61 -0.53 24.45 -2.03
C ASP A 61 0.87 25.08 -1.84
N GLY A 62 1.91 24.41 -2.38
CA GLY A 62 3.31 24.85 -2.28
C GLY A 62 3.99 24.53 -0.95
N ASN A 63 3.33 23.77 -0.08
CA ASN A 63 3.84 23.29 1.19
C ASN A 63 4.18 21.80 1.08
N LEU A 64 5.30 21.40 1.67
CA LEU A 64 5.59 19.99 1.89
C LEU A 64 4.87 19.53 3.16
N ILE A 65 4.00 18.54 3.05
CA ILE A 65 3.15 18.05 4.14
C ILE A 65 3.33 16.55 4.33
N PHE A 66 2.95 16.04 5.51
CA PHE A 66 2.59 14.65 5.70
C PHE A 66 1.07 14.53 5.71
N ASN A 67 0.53 13.71 4.81
CA ASN A 67 -0.81 13.19 4.89
C ASN A 67 -0.81 11.96 5.81
N VAL A 68 -1.37 12.10 7.00
CA VAL A 68 -1.41 11.05 8.03
C VAL A 68 -2.83 10.53 8.17
N GLU A 69 -3.03 9.30 7.73
CA GLU A 69 -4.29 8.58 7.91
C GLU A 69 -4.13 7.58 9.06
N PHE A 70 -5.06 7.60 10.02
CA PHE A 70 -5.15 6.53 11.02
C PHE A 70 -6.58 6.17 11.38
N ILE A 71 -6.73 4.92 11.80
CA ILE A 71 -8.02 4.33 12.17
C ILE A 71 -7.95 3.80 13.58
N THR A 72 -8.98 4.10 14.36
CA THR A 72 -9.12 3.54 15.70
C THR A 72 -9.76 2.16 15.66
N LYS A 73 -9.63 1.41 16.75
CA LYS A 73 -10.37 0.14 16.96
C LYS A 73 -11.89 0.31 16.90
N SER A 74 -12.43 1.52 17.03
CA SER A 74 -13.85 1.82 16.83
C SER A 74 -14.22 2.10 15.37
N ASN A 75 -13.29 1.95 14.42
CA ASN A 75 -13.42 2.30 13.00
C ASN A 75 -13.71 3.79 12.78
N ASP A 76 -13.25 4.64 13.69
CA ASP A 76 -13.20 6.08 13.42
C ASP A 76 -11.97 6.35 12.56
N LYS A 77 -12.15 7.04 11.43
CA LYS A 77 -11.07 7.43 10.52
C LYS A 77 -10.68 8.88 10.77
N TYR A 78 -9.38 9.13 10.74
CA TYR A 78 -8.78 10.44 10.89
C TYR A 78 -7.77 10.65 9.79
N ASP A 79 -7.87 11.80 9.15
CA ASP A 79 -6.96 12.24 8.09
C ASP A 79 -6.37 13.58 8.49
N TYR A 80 -5.05 13.73 8.35
CA TYR A 80 -4.32 14.90 8.82
C TYR A 80 -3.33 15.37 7.78
N GLU A 81 -3.32 16.66 7.48
CA GLU A 81 -2.25 17.30 6.70
C GLU A 81 -1.34 18.05 7.66
N ILE A 82 -0.05 17.68 7.71
CA ILE A 82 0.91 18.21 8.70
C ILE A 82 2.13 18.77 7.97
N LEU A 83 2.40 20.07 8.15
CA LEU A 83 3.54 20.72 7.50
C LEU A 83 4.87 20.09 7.93
N VAL A 84 5.66 19.60 6.97
CA VAL A 84 6.96 18.95 7.24
C VAL A 84 7.94 19.90 7.92
N ASP A 85 7.97 21.16 7.51
CA ASP A 85 8.95 22.12 8.02
C ASP A 85 8.72 22.52 9.50
N SER A 86 7.50 22.34 10.01
CA SER A 86 7.15 22.89 11.33
C SER A 86 6.32 21.97 12.23
N GLY A 87 5.69 20.93 11.69
CA GLY A 87 4.71 20.09 12.40
C GLY A 87 3.36 20.75 12.63
N VAL A 88 3.09 21.89 11.99
CA VAL A 88 1.77 22.54 12.05
C VAL A 88 0.76 21.67 11.32
N VAL A 89 -0.33 21.32 12.01
CA VAL A 89 -1.50 20.68 11.40
C VAL A 89 -2.24 21.73 10.56
N LEU A 90 -2.30 21.52 9.25
CA LEU A 90 -2.98 22.38 8.28
C LEU A 90 -4.45 22.00 8.14
N ALA A 91 -4.73 20.70 8.04
CA ALA A 91 -6.07 20.14 8.00
C ALA A 91 -6.19 18.92 8.91
N ALA A 92 -7.40 18.68 9.38
CA ALA A 92 -7.78 17.49 10.12
C ALA A 92 -9.22 17.15 9.76
N ASP A 93 -9.44 16.01 9.12
CA ASP A 93 -10.76 15.44 8.92
C ASP A 93 -10.98 14.27 9.88
N PHE A 94 -12.22 14.13 10.31
CA PHE A 94 -12.69 13.09 11.20
C PHE A 94 -13.99 12.53 10.67
N GLU A 95 -13.91 11.32 10.11
CA GLU A 95 -15.07 10.59 9.69
C GLU A 95 -15.48 9.59 10.79
N LYS A 96 -16.58 9.91 11.47
CA LYS A 96 -17.24 8.98 12.39
C LYS A 96 -18.16 8.04 11.63
N LYS A 97 -17.66 6.87 11.25
CA LYS A 97 -18.49 5.87 10.59
C LYS A 97 -19.37 5.15 11.62
N THR A 98 -20.69 5.36 11.56
CA THR A 98 -21.66 4.56 12.34
C THR A 98 -21.76 3.15 11.76
N ILE A 99 -20.87 2.27 12.20
CA ILE A 99 -20.96 0.83 12.00
C ILE A 99 -21.64 0.23 13.25
N PRO A 100 -22.52 -0.79 13.14
CA PRO A 100 -23.03 -1.50 14.31
C PRO A 100 -21.85 -1.87 15.22
N ALA A 101 -21.94 -1.50 16.49
CA ALA A 101 -20.82 -1.56 17.42
C ALA A 101 -20.11 -2.92 17.36
N ALA A 102 -18.91 -2.94 16.77
CA ALA A 102 -17.98 -4.03 16.97
C ALA A 102 -17.71 -4.14 18.47
N ASP A 103 -17.69 -5.38 18.96
CA ASP A 103 -17.49 -5.66 20.38
C ASP A 103 -16.15 -5.03 20.80
N LYS A 104 -16.16 -4.08 21.74
CA LYS A 104 -14.96 -3.29 22.11
C LYS A 104 -13.83 -4.12 22.73
N ASN A 105 -14.06 -5.43 22.91
CA ASN A 105 -13.12 -6.42 23.40
C ASN A 105 -12.72 -7.47 22.34
N ALA A 106 -13.24 -7.40 21.12
CA ALA A 106 -12.80 -8.26 20.04
C ALA A 106 -11.40 -7.80 19.61
N LYS A 107 -10.39 -8.62 19.93
CA LYS A 107 -9.10 -8.49 19.28
C LYS A 107 -9.33 -8.90 17.82
N GLY A 108 -9.13 -7.96 16.89
CA GLY A 108 -9.19 -8.25 15.46
C GLY A 108 -8.37 -9.48 15.09
N ILE A 109 -8.72 -10.11 13.98
CA ILE A 109 -8.04 -11.31 13.51
C ILE A 109 -6.70 -10.93 12.85
N SER A 110 -5.73 -11.84 12.85
CA SER A 110 -4.49 -11.67 12.08
C SER A 110 -4.68 -12.08 10.63
N LEU A 111 -3.72 -11.70 9.77
CA LEU A 111 -3.69 -12.13 8.36
C LEU A 111 -3.66 -13.67 8.25
N GLU A 112 -2.93 -14.36 9.11
CA GLU A 112 -2.89 -15.84 9.13
C GLU A 112 -4.24 -16.44 9.51
N GLN A 113 -4.98 -15.81 10.43
CA GLN A 113 -6.33 -16.23 10.77
C GLN A 113 -7.31 -16.01 9.60
N ALA A 114 -7.14 -14.93 8.83
CA ALA A 114 -7.92 -14.69 7.62
C ALA A 114 -7.63 -15.74 6.53
N GLN A 115 -6.36 -16.15 6.37
CA GLN A 115 -5.98 -17.25 5.48
C GLN A 115 -6.66 -18.56 5.86
N ASP A 116 -6.62 -18.94 7.15
CA ASP A 116 -7.28 -20.15 7.65
C ASP A 116 -8.79 -20.12 7.39
N LEU A 117 -9.43 -18.95 7.54
CA LEU A 117 -10.85 -18.76 7.24
C LEU A 117 -11.16 -18.91 5.76
N ALA A 118 -10.36 -18.32 4.87
CA ALA A 118 -10.51 -18.41 3.42
C ALA A 118 -10.32 -19.86 2.91
N LEU A 119 -9.28 -20.55 3.39
CA LEU A 119 -9.01 -21.96 3.08
C LEU A 119 -10.14 -22.88 3.55
N LYS A 120 -10.59 -22.70 4.79
CA LYS A 120 -11.71 -23.46 5.35
C LYS A 120 -13.01 -23.21 4.59
N ASN A 121 -13.26 -21.98 4.14
CA ASN A 121 -14.43 -21.67 3.31
C ASN A 121 -14.36 -22.37 1.96
N ALA A 122 -13.19 -22.38 1.32
CA ALA A 122 -12.93 -23.08 0.06
C ALA A 122 -12.91 -24.61 0.20
N GLY A 123 -12.85 -25.15 1.42
CA GLY A 123 -12.72 -26.59 1.67
C GLY A 123 -11.35 -27.15 1.29
N LEU A 124 -10.31 -26.33 1.41
CA LEU A 124 -8.95 -26.63 0.99
C LEU A 124 -7.97 -26.51 2.16
N GLU A 125 -6.85 -27.20 2.07
CA GLU A 125 -5.72 -27.12 2.99
C GLU A 125 -4.59 -26.27 2.38
N ALA A 126 -3.76 -25.64 3.22
CA ALA A 126 -2.69 -24.76 2.76
C ALA A 126 -1.67 -25.44 1.81
N ASN A 127 -1.52 -26.77 1.90
CA ASN A 127 -0.63 -27.53 1.01
C ASN A 127 -1.27 -27.89 -0.35
N GLN A 128 -2.54 -27.55 -0.58
CA GLN A 128 -3.27 -27.79 -1.83
C GLN A 128 -3.33 -26.55 -2.72
N VAL A 129 -2.85 -25.40 -2.23
CA VAL A 129 -2.98 -24.11 -2.90
C VAL A 129 -1.62 -23.43 -3.09
N THR A 130 -1.60 -22.44 -3.98
CA THR A 130 -0.53 -21.45 -4.10
C THR A 130 -1.13 -20.06 -3.91
N PHE A 131 -0.60 -19.27 -2.99
CA PHE A 131 -1.07 -17.92 -2.73
C PHE A 131 -0.51 -16.93 -3.76
N LEU A 132 -1.40 -16.09 -4.31
CA LEU A 132 -1.09 -15.03 -5.27
C LEU A 132 -0.96 -13.68 -4.56
N LYS A 133 -1.87 -13.38 -3.62
CA LYS A 133 -1.92 -12.12 -2.89
C LYS A 133 -2.37 -12.35 -1.46
N GLN A 134 -1.72 -11.66 -0.53
CA GLN A 134 -2.05 -11.59 0.88
C GLN A 134 -1.71 -10.18 1.37
N LYS A 135 -2.71 -9.29 1.44
CA LYS A 135 -2.48 -7.92 1.93
C LYS A 135 -3.64 -7.44 2.81
N THR A 136 -3.33 -6.44 3.63
CA THR A 136 -4.35 -5.62 4.27
C THR A 136 -4.78 -4.54 3.29
N ASP A 137 -6.07 -4.31 3.15
CA ASP A 137 -6.64 -3.27 2.28
C ASP A 137 -7.79 -2.53 2.98
N TRP A 138 -8.25 -1.44 2.39
CA TRP A 138 -9.38 -0.64 2.86
C TRP A 138 -10.46 -0.58 1.78
N ASP A 139 -11.59 -1.24 2.03
CA ASP A 139 -12.72 -1.28 1.11
C ASP A 139 -14.01 -0.87 1.84
N ASP A 140 -14.81 -0.02 1.19
CA ASP A 140 -16.09 0.50 1.70
C ASP A 140 -16.03 1.01 3.16
N GLY A 141 -14.90 1.62 3.53
CA GLY A 141 -14.61 2.12 4.87
C GLY A 141 -14.46 1.03 5.94
N ARG A 142 -13.89 -0.12 5.58
CA ARG A 142 -13.58 -1.23 6.47
C ARG A 142 -12.19 -1.75 6.18
N LEU A 143 -11.47 -2.11 7.24
CA LEU A 143 -10.17 -2.74 7.11
C LEU A 143 -10.40 -4.21 6.79
N ILE A 144 -9.85 -4.65 5.68
CA ILE A 144 -10.06 -5.99 5.14
C ILE A 144 -8.72 -6.67 4.90
N TYR A 145 -8.74 -8.00 4.87
CA TYR A 145 -7.66 -8.81 4.34
C TYR A 145 -8.08 -9.36 2.98
N GLU A 146 -7.35 -9.00 1.93
CA GLU A 146 -7.51 -9.55 0.58
C GLU A 146 -6.60 -10.77 0.43
N ILE A 147 -7.21 -11.94 0.19
CA ILE A 147 -6.55 -13.25 0.11
C ILE A 147 -6.86 -13.90 -1.23
N GLU A 148 -5.87 -13.96 -2.11
CA GLU A 148 -5.96 -14.63 -3.42
C GLU A 148 -5.10 -15.89 -3.45
N PHE A 149 -5.66 -17.02 -3.90
CA PHE A 149 -4.90 -18.26 -4.11
C PHE A 149 -5.50 -19.14 -5.21
N TYR A 150 -4.75 -20.13 -5.68
CA TYR A 150 -5.24 -21.09 -6.66
C TYR A 150 -4.82 -22.54 -6.37
N THR A 151 -5.58 -23.51 -6.89
CA THR A 151 -5.29 -24.95 -6.76
C THR A 151 -4.39 -25.46 -7.88
N ASN A 152 -3.87 -26.69 -7.77
CA ASN A 152 -3.15 -27.35 -8.86
C ASN A 152 -3.97 -27.50 -10.17
N ALA A 153 -5.30 -27.38 -10.09
CA ALA A 153 -6.20 -27.38 -11.24
C ALA A 153 -6.46 -25.97 -11.81
N TYR A 154 -5.74 -24.96 -11.33
CA TYR A 154 -5.84 -23.54 -11.73
C TYR A 154 -7.20 -22.89 -11.42
N GLN A 155 -7.89 -23.41 -10.41
CA GLN A 155 -9.06 -22.77 -9.87
C GLN A 155 -8.61 -21.64 -8.93
N LYS A 156 -8.95 -20.38 -9.25
CA LYS A 156 -8.60 -19.19 -8.45
C LYS A 156 -9.73 -18.87 -7.48
N TYR A 157 -9.35 -18.49 -6.27
CA TYR A 157 -10.22 -17.93 -5.25
C TYR A 157 -9.70 -16.55 -4.85
N ASP A 158 -10.65 -15.66 -4.59
CA ASP A 158 -10.43 -14.30 -4.12
C ASP A 158 -11.34 -14.06 -2.91
N TYR A 159 -10.82 -13.49 -1.83
CA TYR A 159 -11.56 -13.31 -0.58
C TYR A 159 -11.21 -11.99 0.07
N ASP A 160 -12.26 -11.25 0.44
CA ASP A 160 -12.16 -10.12 1.35
C ASP A 160 -12.70 -10.53 2.71
N VAL A 161 -11.84 -10.43 3.73
CA VAL A 161 -12.16 -10.82 5.11
C VAL A 161 -12.07 -9.60 6.01
N ASP A 162 -13.16 -9.27 6.71
CA ASP A 162 -13.19 -8.17 7.68
C ASP A 162 -12.16 -8.42 8.79
N SER A 163 -11.22 -7.48 8.95
CA SER A 163 -10.06 -7.67 9.83
C SER A 163 -10.43 -7.68 11.33
N GLN A 164 -11.60 -7.13 11.70
CA GLN A 164 -12.03 -7.03 13.09
C GLN A 164 -12.80 -8.27 13.53
N THR A 165 -13.62 -8.82 12.64
CA THR A 165 -14.60 -9.87 12.96
C THR A 165 -14.24 -11.23 12.35
N GLY A 166 -13.40 -11.25 11.31
CA GLY A 166 -13.14 -12.44 10.50
C GLY A 166 -14.32 -12.86 9.62
N GLN A 167 -15.32 -11.99 9.44
CA GLN A 167 -16.40 -12.24 8.50
C GLN A 167 -15.86 -12.18 7.07
N ILE A 168 -16.14 -13.20 6.25
CA ILE A 168 -15.95 -13.12 4.79
C ILE A 168 -17.04 -12.20 4.25
N ILE A 169 -16.62 -11.06 3.71
CA ILE A 169 -17.53 -10.02 3.23
C ILE A 169 -17.78 -10.12 1.73
N ALA A 170 -16.77 -10.54 0.97
CA ALA A 170 -16.86 -10.81 -0.46
C ALA A 170 -15.94 -11.98 -0.82
N TRP A 171 -16.29 -12.70 -1.89
CA TRP A 171 -15.42 -13.70 -2.50
C TRP A 171 -15.78 -13.94 -3.96
N ASP A 172 -14.79 -14.32 -4.76
CA ASP A 172 -14.95 -14.73 -6.16
C ASP A 172 -14.24 -16.06 -6.43
N PHE A 173 -14.72 -16.78 -7.44
CA PHE A 173 -14.19 -18.07 -7.85
C PHE A 173 -14.17 -18.20 -9.37
N ASP A 174 -12.96 -18.44 -9.88
CA ASP A 174 -12.72 -18.74 -11.29
C ASP A 174 -12.24 -20.19 -11.43
N ASN A 175 -13.07 -21.03 -12.04
CA ASN A 175 -12.78 -22.46 -12.20
C ASN A 175 -11.63 -22.77 -13.17
N ASP A 176 -11.25 -21.84 -14.06
CA ASP A 176 -10.22 -22.09 -15.07
C ASP A 176 -9.36 -20.84 -15.32
N SER A 177 -8.78 -20.31 -14.25
CA SER A 177 -8.14 -19.02 -14.25
C SER A 177 -6.90 -18.98 -15.14
N VAL A 178 -6.96 -18.17 -16.19
CA VAL A 178 -5.81 -17.85 -17.05
C VAL A 178 -4.68 -17.24 -16.21
N TYR A 179 -5.03 -16.42 -15.21
CA TYR A 179 -4.07 -15.82 -14.29
C TYR A 179 -3.34 -16.88 -13.46
N ALA A 180 -4.07 -17.83 -12.86
CA ALA A 180 -3.47 -18.94 -12.10
C ALA A 180 -2.56 -19.84 -12.96
N LYS A 181 -2.97 -20.14 -14.21
CA LYS A 181 -2.15 -20.90 -15.17
C LYS A 181 -0.84 -20.18 -15.48
N GLN A 182 -0.93 -18.87 -15.67
CA GLN A 182 0.21 -18.04 -16.02
C GLN A 182 1.18 -17.92 -14.83
N ASP A 183 0.70 -17.68 -13.62
CA ASP A 183 1.54 -17.67 -12.40
C ASP A 183 2.24 -19.02 -12.17
N ALA A 184 1.51 -20.12 -12.23
CA ALA A 184 2.09 -21.45 -12.08
C ALA A 184 3.15 -21.78 -13.14
N SER A 185 2.98 -21.26 -14.36
CA SER A 185 3.99 -21.39 -15.43
C SER A 185 5.26 -20.60 -15.09
N TYR A 186 5.12 -19.40 -14.51
CA TYR A 186 6.25 -18.58 -14.05
C TYR A 186 7.01 -19.27 -12.89
N GLN A 187 6.30 -19.79 -11.88
CA GLN A 187 6.91 -20.49 -10.74
C GLN A 187 7.71 -21.73 -11.17
N ASN A 188 7.20 -22.50 -12.15
CA ASN A 188 7.88 -23.68 -12.67
C ASN A 188 9.16 -23.35 -13.48
N GLN A 189 9.31 -22.14 -14.00
CA GLN A 189 10.55 -21.71 -14.66
C GLN A 189 11.62 -21.28 -13.64
N GLN A 190 11.23 -20.70 -12.50
CA GLN A 190 12.17 -20.34 -11.42
C GLN A 190 12.67 -21.57 -10.64
N GLY A 191 11.87 -22.66 -10.56
CA GLY A 191 12.25 -23.92 -9.90
C GLY A 191 13.35 -24.75 -10.60
N LYS A 192 13.82 -24.35 -11.80
CA LYS A 192 14.90 -25.03 -12.54
C LYS A 192 16.30 -24.45 -12.28
N SER A 193 16.47 -23.62 -11.26
CA SER A 193 17.79 -23.14 -10.81
C SER A 193 18.19 -23.70 -9.45
N GLN A 194 18.17 -25.03 -9.28
CA GLN A 194 19.07 -25.72 -8.34
C GLN A 194 19.00 -27.26 -8.50
N LYS A 195 19.74 -27.80 -9.47
CA LYS A 195 20.68 -28.93 -9.24
C LYS A 195 21.37 -29.38 -10.53
N THR A 196 22.69 -29.47 -10.40
CA THR A 196 23.67 -30.26 -11.18
C THR A 196 24.13 -29.77 -12.55
N SER A 197 25.40 -29.42 -12.55
CA SER A 197 26.33 -29.24 -13.65
C SER A 197 26.36 -30.42 -14.64
N LYS A 198 26.35 -30.10 -15.94
CA LYS A 198 27.45 -30.38 -16.90
C LYS A 198 27.03 -30.06 -18.34
N GLN A 199 27.95 -29.36 -19.01
CA GLN A 199 28.35 -29.53 -20.42
C GLN A 199 27.45 -28.94 -21.53
N GLN A 200 27.86 -27.74 -21.96
CA GLN A 200 28.28 -27.38 -23.33
C GLN A 200 27.58 -28.11 -24.49
N THR A 201 26.90 -27.37 -25.38
CA THR A 201 27.38 -27.06 -26.75
C THR A 201 26.38 -26.12 -27.45
N GLU A 202 26.96 -25.22 -28.24
CA GLU A 202 26.38 -24.20 -29.11
C GLU A 202 25.32 -24.71 -30.11
N SER A 203 24.36 -23.84 -30.45
CA SER A 203 24.21 -23.28 -31.80
C SER A 203 22.74 -23.08 -32.19
N SER A 204 22.44 -21.81 -32.45
CA SER A 204 21.38 -21.20 -33.27
C SER A 204 20.22 -22.05 -33.81
N SER A 205 19.01 -21.62 -33.45
CA SER A 205 17.97 -21.32 -34.46
C SER A 205 16.89 -20.45 -33.81
N GLU A 206 16.82 -19.21 -34.30
CA GLU A 206 15.69 -18.31 -34.09
C GLU A 206 14.45 -18.93 -34.71
N THR A 207 13.39 -19.04 -33.93
CA THR A 207 12.03 -18.85 -34.45
C THR A 207 11.15 -18.37 -33.29
N ASN A 208 10.73 -17.11 -33.37
CA ASN A 208 9.69 -16.44 -32.59
C ASN A 208 9.81 -16.50 -31.07
N ARG A 209 10.89 -15.93 -30.52
CA ARG A 209 10.92 -15.63 -29.09
C ARG A 209 10.17 -14.33 -28.85
N SER A 210 8.92 -14.47 -28.44
CA SER A 210 8.31 -13.41 -27.66
C SER A 210 9.17 -13.15 -26.42
N ILE A 211 9.55 -11.90 -26.17
CA ILE A 211 10.25 -11.49 -24.94
C ILE A 211 9.40 -11.84 -23.72
N SER A 212 10.04 -12.10 -22.57
CA SER A 212 9.34 -12.43 -21.33
C SER A 212 8.77 -11.18 -20.64
N LEU A 213 7.90 -11.36 -19.64
CA LEU A 213 7.37 -10.25 -18.84
C LEU A 213 8.48 -9.52 -18.09
N GLU A 214 9.48 -10.26 -17.62
CA GLU A 214 10.67 -9.68 -16.99
C GLU A 214 11.54 -8.92 -17.99
N ASP A 215 11.62 -9.38 -19.25
CA ASP A 215 12.27 -8.61 -20.32
C ASP A 215 11.48 -7.32 -20.63
N ALA A 216 10.14 -7.36 -20.59
CA ALA A 216 9.31 -6.17 -20.77
C ALA A 216 9.48 -5.17 -19.62
N LYS A 217 9.48 -5.65 -18.37
CA LYS A 217 9.80 -4.85 -17.17
C LYS A 217 11.21 -4.29 -17.24
N ALA A 218 12.18 -5.07 -17.70
CA ALA A 218 13.55 -4.60 -17.89
C ALA A 218 13.65 -3.56 -19.00
N SER A 219 12.88 -3.70 -20.10
CA SER A 219 12.75 -2.69 -21.14
C SER A 219 12.15 -1.40 -20.59
N ALA A 220 11.07 -1.47 -19.82
CA ALA A 220 10.42 -0.32 -19.18
C ALA A 220 11.36 0.40 -18.18
N LEU A 221 12.00 -0.35 -17.28
CA LEU A 221 12.98 0.18 -16.32
C LEU A 221 14.19 0.79 -17.03
N LYS A 222 14.69 0.14 -18.08
CA LYS A 222 15.80 0.67 -18.89
C LYS A 222 15.38 1.96 -19.60
N HIS A 223 14.14 2.04 -20.09
CA HIS A 223 13.60 3.23 -20.73
C HIS A 223 13.50 4.40 -19.74
N ALA A 224 13.00 4.12 -18.52
CA ALA A 224 12.93 5.08 -17.42
C ALA A 224 14.28 5.41 -16.77
N ASN A 225 15.35 4.67 -17.11
CA ASN A 225 16.66 4.72 -16.44
C ASN A 225 16.57 4.45 -14.92
N LEU A 226 15.74 3.49 -14.54
CA LEU A 226 15.49 3.06 -13.17
C LEU A 226 15.92 1.60 -12.94
N LYS A 227 16.10 1.25 -11.68
CA LYS A 227 16.35 -0.14 -11.23
C LYS A 227 15.10 -0.70 -10.58
N ASN A 228 14.96 -2.02 -10.63
CA ASN A 228 13.80 -2.72 -10.08
C ASN A 228 13.54 -2.43 -8.60
N ASN A 229 14.58 -2.15 -7.80
CA ASN A 229 14.44 -1.83 -6.39
C ASN A 229 14.11 -0.35 -6.11
N GLN A 230 13.95 0.47 -7.15
CA GLN A 230 13.55 1.88 -7.05
C GLN A 230 12.07 2.08 -7.36
N VAL A 231 11.38 1.07 -7.88
CA VAL A 231 10.02 1.18 -8.36
C VAL A 231 9.08 0.27 -7.57
N THR A 232 7.82 0.67 -7.49
CA THR A 232 6.72 -0.20 -7.07
C THR A 232 5.96 -0.61 -8.32
N TRP A 233 5.87 -1.90 -8.62
CA TRP A 233 5.11 -2.37 -9.78
C TRP A 233 3.61 -2.36 -9.49
N GLY A 234 2.83 -1.76 -10.39
CA GLY A 234 1.40 -1.98 -10.46
C GLY A 234 1.09 -3.19 -11.35
N ARG A 235 -0.06 -3.17 -12.04
CA ARG A 235 -0.47 -4.29 -12.88
C ARG A 235 0.43 -4.38 -14.13
N VAL A 236 0.92 -5.57 -14.47
CA VAL A 236 1.62 -5.83 -15.75
C VAL A 236 1.08 -7.13 -16.35
N TYR A 237 0.55 -7.07 -17.57
CA TYR A 237 -0.12 -8.18 -18.24
C TYR A 237 0.09 -8.15 -19.75
N LYS A 238 -0.27 -9.24 -20.43
CA LYS A 238 -0.23 -9.31 -21.90
C LYS A 238 -1.61 -9.02 -22.48
N GLU A 239 -1.63 -8.33 -23.60
CA GLU A 239 -2.84 -8.06 -24.36
C GLU A 239 -2.54 -8.12 -25.87
N TYR A 240 -3.57 -8.43 -26.66
CA TYR A 240 -3.52 -8.23 -28.11
C TYR A 240 -4.14 -6.87 -28.43
N ASP A 241 -3.31 -5.94 -28.85
CA ASP A 241 -3.75 -4.63 -29.35
C ASP A 241 -3.50 -4.56 -30.86
N ASP A 242 -4.53 -4.25 -31.65
CA ASP A 242 -4.50 -4.22 -33.12
C ASP A 242 -3.79 -5.42 -33.80
N GLY A 243 -3.97 -6.62 -33.25
CA GLY A 243 -3.39 -7.86 -33.77
C GLY A 243 -1.90 -8.07 -33.43
N ARG A 244 -1.36 -7.20 -32.57
CA ARG A 244 0.00 -7.27 -32.03
C ARG A 244 -0.05 -7.69 -30.57
N LEU A 245 0.76 -8.68 -30.20
CA LEU A 245 0.90 -9.07 -28.80
C LEU A 245 1.82 -8.07 -28.09
N ILE A 246 1.31 -7.42 -27.03
CA ILE A 246 2.03 -6.45 -26.21
C ILE A 246 2.00 -6.86 -24.74
N TYR A 247 2.92 -6.29 -23.96
CA TYR A 247 2.84 -6.22 -22.50
C TYR A 247 2.39 -4.82 -22.13
N LYS A 248 1.23 -4.70 -21.47
CA LYS A 248 0.75 -3.46 -20.88
C LYS A 248 1.01 -3.48 -19.39
N GLY A 249 1.45 -2.37 -18.82
CA GLY A 249 1.49 -2.27 -17.38
C GLY A 249 1.94 -0.94 -16.85
N GLU A 250 1.94 -0.85 -15.53
CA GLU A 250 2.29 0.36 -14.82
C GLU A 250 3.35 0.09 -13.73
N PHE A 251 4.13 1.13 -13.42
CA PHE A 251 4.93 1.15 -12.21
C PHE A 251 5.07 2.58 -11.69
N TYR A 252 5.44 2.69 -10.43
CA TYR A 252 5.50 3.97 -9.72
C TYR A 252 6.92 4.27 -9.29
N HIS A 253 7.36 5.51 -9.51
CA HIS A 253 8.64 6.03 -9.00
C HIS A 253 8.56 7.55 -8.76
N ASN A 254 8.84 7.99 -7.53
CA ASN A 254 8.82 9.41 -7.12
C ASN A 254 7.53 10.16 -7.51
N MET A 255 6.36 9.61 -7.15
CA MET A 255 5.03 10.18 -7.45
C MET A 255 4.70 10.32 -8.94
N LEU A 256 5.40 9.58 -9.78
CA LEU A 256 5.07 9.42 -11.19
C LEU A 256 4.55 8.00 -11.40
N GLU A 257 3.39 7.90 -12.02
CA GLU A 257 2.89 6.67 -12.63
C GLU A 257 3.46 6.59 -14.04
N TYR A 258 4.03 5.44 -14.34
CA TYR A 258 4.59 5.13 -15.65
C TYR A 258 3.73 4.04 -16.25
N GLU A 259 2.86 4.38 -17.18
CA GLU A 259 2.17 3.41 -18.02
C GLU A 259 3.03 3.10 -19.23
N PHE A 260 3.13 1.82 -19.58
CA PHE A 260 3.91 1.40 -20.72
C PHE A 260 3.27 0.25 -21.46
N GLU A 261 3.52 0.24 -22.76
CA GLU A 261 3.26 -0.89 -23.63
C GLU A 261 4.56 -1.34 -24.29
N VAL A 262 4.89 -2.63 -24.20
CA VAL A 262 6.10 -3.21 -24.78
C VAL A 262 5.70 -4.30 -25.77
N ASP A 263 6.27 -4.24 -26.97
CA ASP A 263 6.09 -5.24 -28.00
C ASP A 263 6.57 -6.60 -27.50
N ALA A 264 5.67 -7.58 -27.47
CA ALA A 264 5.99 -8.86 -26.88
C ALA A 264 6.97 -9.68 -27.73
N VAL A 265 7.38 -9.26 -28.93
CA VAL A 265 8.31 -9.99 -29.81
C VAL A 265 9.72 -9.41 -29.79
N SER A 266 9.83 -8.09 -29.83
CA SER A 266 11.05 -7.32 -29.97
C SER A 266 11.49 -6.66 -28.66
N GLY A 267 10.58 -6.50 -27.70
CA GLY A 267 10.81 -5.77 -26.46
C GLY A 267 10.95 -4.26 -26.64
N ALA A 268 10.54 -3.73 -27.80
CA ALA A 268 10.48 -2.31 -28.06
C ALA A 268 9.32 -1.66 -27.30
N ILE A 269 9.55 -0.47 -26.73
CA ILE A 269 8.50 0.36 -26.17
C ILE A 269 7.59 0.82 -27.32
N VAL A 270 6.31 0.52 -27.19
CA VAL A 270 5.24 0.81 -28.15
C VAL A 270 4.50 2.05 -27.73
N ASP A 271 4.20 2.14 -26.44
CA ASP A 271 3.56 3.28 -25.81
C ASP A 271 4.19 3.55 -24.45
N TRP A 272 4.21 4.82 -24.05
CA TRP A 272 4.84 5.26 -22.82
C TRP A 272 4.26 6.58 -22.37
N ASP A 273 3.54 6.52 -21.27
CA ASP A 273 3.00 7.68 -20.60
C ASP A 273 3.58 7.80 -19.20
N VAL A 274 3.84 9.04 -18.81
CA VAL A 274 4.31 9.37 -17.47
C VAL A 274 3.43 10.48 -16.97
N GLU A 275 2.61 10.14 -15.99
CA GLU A 275 1.71 11.09 -15.38
C GLU A 275 2.07 11.24 -13.90
N SER A 276 1.83 12.42 -13.39
CA SER A 276 1.86 12.61 -11.95
C SER A 276 0.69 11.81 -11.39
N VAL A 277 0.90 11.02 -10.33
CA VAL A 277 -0.24 10.39 -9.63
C VAL A 277 -1.12 11.42 -8.89
N LEU A 278 -0.81 12.72 -9.04
CA LEU A 278 -1.41 13.86 -8.34
C LEU A 278 -2.17 14.83 -9.28
N ASP A 279 -2.41 14.49 -10.55
CA ASP A 279 -3.17 15.34 -11.51
C ASP A 279 -4.69 15.03 -11.53
#